data_AF-A0A9J6ZEV6-F1
#
_entry.id   AF-A0A9J6ZEV6-F1
#
_cell.length_a   1.000
_cell.length_b   1.000
_cell.length_c   1.000
_cell.angle_alpha   90.00
_cell.angle_beta   90.00
_cell.angle_gamma   90.00
#
_symmetry.space_group_name_H-M   'P 1'
#
loop_
_entity.id
_entity.type
_entity.pdbx_description
1 polymer ?
#
loop_
_entity_poly.entity_id
_entity_poly.type
_entity_poly.pdbx_seq_one_letter_code
_entity_poly.pdbx_strand_id
1 'polypeptide(L)'
;MNGFIGLLFLIGGLMAFFSPQTAWYLSIGWKLRDAEPSDAVLAWNRISGVILVLIGFIMVVSSCATLFTGGSQGRWAAQFQERVEAGEVSEIKIESYQNIYLTTDELTEIIALIRDAELSPFEKPTMYGYSGSGLLTFDNGDEVELILFGSSGGIELHPRDIDKAFKIESSRLESRISSYLNKIE
;
A
#
# COMPACT_ATOMS: atom_id res chain seq x y z
N MET A 1 3.46 9.95 11.06
CA MET A 1 4.45 10.88 11.65
C MET A 1 4.87 11.99 10.67
N ASN A 2 5.16 11.67 9.40
CA ASN A 2 5.64 12.64 8.40
C ASN A 2 4.67 13.81 8.12
N GLY A 3 3.35 13.58 8.11
CA GLY A 3 2.37 14.66 7.91
C GLY A 3 2.37 15.73 9.02
N PHE A 4 2.55 15.32 10.29
CA PHE A 4 2.63 16.26 11.42
C PHE A 4 3.88 17.13 11.33
N ILE A 5 5.03 16.54 10.97
CA ILE A 5 6.28 17.28 10.74
C ILE A 5 6.10 18.26 9.56
N GLY A 6 5.44 17.82 8.48
CA GLY A 6 5.13 18.68 7.34
C GLY A 6 4.26 19.89 7.74
N LEU A 7 3.28 19.70 8.63
CA LEU A 7 2.46 20.80 9.14
C LEU A 7 3.28 21.82 9.94
N LEU A 8 4.21 21.36 10.78
CA LEU A 8 5.11 22.26 11.52
C LEU A 8 6.01 23.07 10.56
N PHE A 9 6.48 22.45 9.48
CA PHE A 9 7.27 23.14 8.45
C PHE A 9 6.45 24.18 7.70
N LEU A 10 5.17 23.91 7.41
CA LEU A 10 4.27 24.90 6.84
C LEU A 10 4.08 26.10 7.77
N ILE A 11 3.77 25.87 9.04
CA ILE A 11 3.55 26.95 10.01
C ILE A 11 4.84 27.77 10.21
N GLY A 12 5.97 27.11 10.43
CA GLY A 12 7.27 27.76 10.60
C GLY A 12 7.72 28.51 9.34
N GLY A 13 7.50 27.92 8.17
CA GLY A 13 7.85 28.52 6.89
C GLY A 13 7.00 29.75 6.55
N LEU A 14 5.69 29.69 6.78
CA LEU A 14 4.79 30.83 6.64
C LEU A 14 5.15 31.95 7.61
N MET A 15 5.48 31.61 8.86
CA MET A 15 5.95 32.58 9.85
C MET A 15 7.26 33.24 9.42
N ALA A 16 8.23 32.48 8.90
CA ALA A 16 9.51 33.01 8.41
C ALA A 16 9.34 33.90 7.17
N PHE A 17 8.35 33.61 6.32
CA PHE A 17 8.04 34.40 5.13
C PHE A 17 7.29 35.71 5.46
N PHE A 18 6.21 35.64 6.23
CA PHE A 18 5.36 36.80 6.54
C PHE A 18 5.90 37.64 7.70
N SER A 19 6.55 37.03 8.69
CA SER A 19 7.13 37.70 9.86
C SER A 19 8.59 37.30 10.09
N PRO A 20 9.51 37.69 9.19
CA PRO A 20 10.93 37.33 9.28
C PRO A 20 11.61 37.87 10.55
N GLN A 21 11.10 38.98 11.12
CA GLN A 21 11.59 39.53 12.39
C GLN A 21 11.26 38.61 13.57
N THR A 22 10.03 38.09 13.63
CA THR A 22 9.63 37.13 14.66
C THR A 22 10.40 35.81 14.52
N ALA A 23 10.59 35.33 13.29
CA ALA A 23 11.37 34.12 13.02
C ALA A 23 12.86 34.29 13.41
N TRP A 24 13.43 35.46 13.14
CA TRP A 24 14.76 35.81 13.61
C TRP A 24 14.84 35.85 15.14
N TYR A 25 13.87 36.49 15.79
CA TYR A 25 13.83 36.58 17.25
C TYR A 25 13.78 35.20 17.91
N LEU A 26 12.91 34.31 17.41
CA LEU A 26 12.77 32.93 17.92
C LEU A 26 14.01 32.06 17.66
N SER A 27 14.75 32.32 16.57
CA SER A 27 15.96 31.55 16.25
C SER A 27 17.18 32.01 17.05
N ILE A 28 17.52 33.30 17.00
CA ILE A 28 18.73 33.84 17.62
C ILE A 28 18.53 35.18 18.32
N GLY A 29 17.54 35.98 17.93
CA GLY A 29 17.38 37.33 18.46
C GLY A 29 17.12 37.39 19.97
N TRP A 30 16.47 36.37 20.55
CA TRP A 30 16.29 36.27 22.00
C TRP A 30 17.61 36.15 22.79
N LYS A 31 18.70 35.72 22.15
CA LYS A 31 20.02 35.56 22.76
C LYS A 31 20.87 36.83 22.68
N LEU A 32 20.48 37.78 21.81
CA LEU A 32 21.24 38.99 21.54
C LEU A 32 20.58 40.15 22.26
N ARG A 33 21.38 40.94 22.96
CA ARG A 33 20.91 42.14 23.65
C ARG A 33 20.95 43.33 22.70
N ASP A 34 19.83 44.03 22.58
CA ASP A 34 19.70 45.29 21.83
C ASP A 34 20.20 45.21 20.37
N ALA A 35 20.07 44.02 19.75
CA ALA A 35 20.45 43.78 18.36
C ALA A 35 19.21 43.71 17.47
N GLU A 36 19.31 44.32 16.28
CA GLU A 36 18.27 44.24 15.25
C GLU A 36 18.74 43.36 14.09
N PRO A 37 17.82 42.60 13.44
CA PRO A 37 18.17 41.81 12.27
C PRO A 37 18.56 42.72 11.11
N SER A 38 19.65 42.38 10.42
CA SER A 38 20.01 43.05 9.18
C SER A 38 19.08 42.68 8.03
N ASP A 39 19.02 43.52 7.00
CA ASP A 39 18.21 43.27 5.80
C ASP A 39 18.56 41.95 5.11
N ALA A 40 19.84 41.58 5.13
CA ALA A 40 20.32 40.30 4.60
C ALA A 40 19.73 39.11 5.35
N VAL A 41 19.62 39.21 6.68
CA VAL A 41 19.02 38.16 7.53
C VAL A 41 17.52 38.09 7.32
N LEU A 42 16.83 39.22 7.15
CA LEU A 42 15.40 39.24 6.84
C LEU A 42 15.12 38.63 5.46
N ALA A 43 15.94 38.94 4.45
CA ALA A 43 15.84 38.34 3.13
C ALA A 43 16.10 36.83 3.17
N TRP A 44 17.11 36.40 3.94
CA TRP A 44 17.41 34.99 4.14
C TRP A 44 16.25 34.22 4.78
N ASN A 45 15.64 34.78 5.83
CA ASN A 45 14.47 34.17 6.49
C ASN A 45 13.29 34.00 5.53
N ARG A 46 13.04 34.98 4.64
CA ARG A 46 11.99 34.86 3.62
C ARG A 46 12.27 33.73 2.64
N ILE A 47 13.51 33.63 2.13
CA ILE A 47 13.92 32.58 1.19
C ILE A 47 13.82 31.20 1.85
N SER A 48 14.37 31.05 3.06
CA SER A 48 14.26 29.79 3.80
C SER A 48 12.81 29.45 4.15
N GLY A 49 11.98 30.47 4.42
CA GLY A 49 10.55 30.31 4.65
C GLY A 49 9.83 29.71 3.44
N VAL A 50 10.08 30.22 2.23
CA VAL A 50 9.52 29.66 0.99
C VAL A 50 9.96 28.20 0.80
N ILE A 51 11.24 27.91 0.98
CA ILE A 51 11.77 26.53 0.86
C ILE A 51 11.09 25.61 1.87
N LEU A 52 10.95 26.04 3.13
CA LEU A 52 10.35 25.26 4.19
C LEU A 52 8.85 25.02 3.94
N VAL A 53 8.13 26.00 3.39
CA VAL A 53 6.74 25.84 2.95
C VAL A 53 6.63 24.80 1.83
N LEU A 54 7.50 24.85 0.82
CA LEU A 54 7.48 23.87 -0.28
C LEU A 54 7.72 22.44 0.24
N ILE A 55 8.72 22.25 1.09
CA ILE A 55 9.01 20.95 1.70
C ILE A 55 7.82 20.48 2.56
N GLY A 56 7.30 21.35 3.42
CA GLY A 56 6.15 21.04 4.27
C GLY A 56 4.92 20.65 3.47
N PHE A 57 4.64 21.37 2.37
CA PHE A 57 3.54 21.06 1.47
C PHE A 57 3.68 19.68 0.83
N ILE A 58 4.86 19.37 0.28
CA ILE A 58 5.14 18.05 -0.32
C ILE A 58 4.93 16.93 0.70
N MET A 59 5.42 17.10 1.94
CA MET A 59 5.27 16.11 3.01
C MET A 59 3.81 15.89 3.40
N VAL A 60 3.03 16.97 3.55
CA VAL A 60 1.60 16.88 3.88
C VAL A 60 0.82 16.21 2.76
N VAL A 61 1.04 16.62 1.51
CA VAL A 61 0.37 16.04 0.35
C VAL A 61 0.72 14.55 0.20
N SER A 62 2.00 14.18 0.33
CA SER A 62 2.44 12.79 0.26
C SER A 62 1.82 11.94 1.38
N SER A 63 1.69 12.50 2.58
CA SER A 63 1.03 11.84 3.72
C SER A 63 -0.49 11.76 3.58
N CYS A 64 -1.12 12.70 2.87
CA CYS A 64 -2.54 12.65 2.54
C CYS A 64 -2.84 11.71 1.38
N ALA A 65 -1.94 11.60 0.39
CA ALA A 65 -2.09 10.66 -0.72
C ALA A 65 -2.29 9.23 -0.20
N THR A 66 -1.52 8.81 0.81
CA THR A 66 -1.74 7.52 1.49
C THR A 66 -3.10 7.41 2.19
N LEU A 67 -3.69 8.52 2.62
CA LEU A 67 -5.01 8.55 3.28
C LEU A 67 -6.16 8.43 2.26
N PHE A 68 -6.06 9.12 1.12
CA PHE A 68 -7.13 9.14 0.10
C PHE A 68 -7.08 7.95 -0.87
N THR A 69 -5.92 7.29 -1.03
CA THR A 69 -5.79 6.09 -1.89
C THR A 69 -5.91 4.78 -1.12
N GLY A 70 -6.39 4.77 0.13
CA GLY A 70 -6.56 3.54 0.92
C GLY A 70 -5.24 2.86 1.33
N GLY A 71 -4.13 3.62 1.43
CA GLY A 71 -2.81 3.08 1.74
C GLY A 71 -2.22 2.21 0.63
N SER A 72 -1.09 1.54 0.89
CA SER A 72 -0.50 0.56 -0.03
C SER A 72 -1.43 -0.62 -0.29
N GLN A 73 -2.27 -0.97 0.68
CA GLN A 73 -3.18 -2.11 0.65
C GLN A 73 -4.32 -1.91 -0.36
N GLY A 74 -5.05 -0.80 -0.28
CA GLY A 74 -6.12 -0.49 -1.22
C GLY A 74 -5.61 -0.35 -2.66
N ARG A 75 -4.42 0.24 -2.81
CA ARG A 75 -3.75 0.35 -4.11
C ARG A 75 -3.38 -1.02 -4.68
N TRP A 76 -2.83 -1.92 -3.87
CA TRP A 76 -2.47 -3.26 -4.32
C TRP A 76 -3.70 -4.06 -4.73
N ALA A 77 -4.77 -4.06 -3.93
CA ALA A 77 -6.01 -4.77 -4.25
C ALA A 77 -6.64 -4.27 -5.56
N ALA A 78 -6.67 -2.94 -5.77
CA ALA A 78 -7.16 -2.34 -7.00
C ALA A 78 -6.30 -2.71 -8.22
N GLN A 79 -4.97 -2.66 -8.09
CA GLN A 79 -4.05 -3.08 -9.15
C GLN A 79 -4.18 -4.57 -9.48
N PHE A 80 -4.32 -5.43 -8.47
CA PHE A 80 -4.55 -6.85 -8.67
C PHE A 80 -5.83 -7.09 -9.48
N GLN A 81 -6.95 -6.47 -9.08
CA GLN A 81 -8.22 -6.62 -9.79
C GLN A 81 -8.14 -6.08 -11.23
N GLU A 82 -7.53 -4.93 -11.46
CA GLU A 82 -7.32 -4.37 -12.80
C GLU A 82 -6.55 -5.35 -13.71
N ARG A 83 -5.51 -6.00 -13.19
CA ARG A 83 -4.71 -6.97 -13.95
C ARG A 83 -5.48 -8.26 -14.25
N VAL A 84 -6.29 -8.72 -13.30
CA VAL A 84 -7.20 -9.87 -13.49
C VAL A 84 -8.26 -9.55 -14.55
N GLU A 85 -8.86 -8.35 -14.51
CA GLU A 85 -9.82 -7.87 -15.51
C GLU A 85 -9.21 -7.71 -16.91
N ALA A 86 -7.97 -7.25 -16.97
CA ALA A 86 -7.20 -7.12 -18.21
C ALA A 86 -6.82 -8.49 -18.82
N GLY A 87 -7.03 -9.59 -18.08
CA GLY A 87 -6.73 -10.94 -18.54
C GLY A 87 -5.23 -11.28 -18.51
N GLU A 88 -4.44 -10.59 -17.68
CA GLU A 88 -2.98 -10.78 -17.59
C GLU A 88 -2.57 -12.04 -16.82
N VAL A 89 -3.51 -12.84 -16.33
CA VAL A 89 -3.21 -14.05 -15.55
C VAL A 89 -2.86 -15.19 -16.51
N SER A 90 -1.58 -15.56 -16.55
CA SER A 90 -1.05 -16.57 -17.47
C SER A 90 -1.24 -17.99 -16.93
N GLU A 91 -1.11 -18.18 -15.61
CA GLU A 91 -1.12 -19.49 -14.98
C GLU A 91 -1.57 -19.41 -13.52
N ILE A 92 -2.32 -20.42 -13.06
CA ILE A 92 -2.57 -20.67 -11.63
C ILE A 92 -2.14 -22.10 -11.33
N LYS A 93 -1.08 -22.25 -10.53
CA LYS A 93 -0.62 -23.54 -10.00
C LYS A 93 -1.24 -23.77 -8.64
N ILE A 94 -1.78 -24.96 -8.41
CA ILE A 94 -2.18 -25.39 -7.07
C ILE A 94 -1.17 -26.43 -6.61
N GLU A 95 -0.42 -26.04 -5.58
CA GLU A 95 0.58 -26.85 -4.91
C GLU A 95 -0.09 -27.58 -3.74
N SER A 96 -0.29 -28.88 -3.93
CA SER A 96 -0.74 -29.81 -2.90
C SER A 96 0.21 -31.02 -2.87
N TYR A 97 -0.18 -32.13 -2.24
CA TYR A 97 0.57 -33.39 -2.26
C TYR A 97 0.84 -33.91 -3.68
N GLN A 98 0.03 -33.51 -4.65
CA GLN A 98 0.27 -33.64 -6.09
C GLN A 98 0.04 -32.28 -6.74
N ASN A 99 0.89 -31.89 -7.70
CA ASN A 99 0.69 -30.65 -8.47
C ASN A 99 -0.58 -30.79 -9.31
N ILE A 100 -1.55 -29.92 -9.07
CA ILE A 100 -2.77 -29.85 -9.88
C ILE A 100 -2.54 -28.81 -10.97
N TYR A 101 -2.53 -29.28 -12.22
CA TYR A 101 -2.55 -28.41 -13.39
C TYR A 101 -4.00 -28.20 -13.81
N LEU A 102 -4.46 -26.96 -13.75
CA LEU A 102 -5.80 -26.59 -14.21
C LEU A 102 -5.85 -26.67 -15.74
N THR A 103 -6.93 -27.21 -16.28
CA THR A 103 -7.22 -27.08 -17.72
C THR A 103 -7.53 -25.62 -18.08
N THR A 104 -7.46 -25.26 -19.36
CA THR A 104 -7.78 -23.89 -19.82
C THR A 104 -9.19 -23.45 -19.41
N ASP A 105 -10.17 -24.36 -19.45
CA ASP A 105 -11.54 -24.08 -19.04
C ASP A 105 -11.65 -23.84 -17.53
N GLU A 106 -10.97 -24.66 -16.73
CA GLU A 106 -10.95 -24.51 -15.26
C GLU A 106 -10.19 -23.23 -14.83
N LEU A 107 -9.11 -22.88 -15.52
CA LEU A 107 -8.38 -21.63 -15.31
C LEU A 107 -9.29 -20.42 -15.60
N THR A 108 -10.00 -20.45 -16.72
CA THR A 108 -10.94 -19.37 -17.12
C THR A 108 -12.07 -19.23 -16.10
N GLU A 109 -12.60 -20.34 -15.60
CA GLU A 109 -13.63 -20.35 -14.55
C GLU A 109 -13.11 -19.73 -13.24
N ILE A 110 -11.93 -20.14 -12.77
CA ILE A 110 -11.31 -19.61 -11.55
C ILE A 110 -11.04 -18.11 -11.68
N ILE A 111 -10.46 -17.66 -12.80
CA ILE A 111 -10.20 -16.23 -13.05
C ILE A 111 -11.50 -15.42 -13.01
N ALA A 112 -12.57 -15.91 -13.63
CA ALA A 112 -13.87 -15.23 -13.60
C ALA A 112 -14.42 -15.11 -12.16
N LEU A 113 -14.23 -16.13 -11.32
CA LEU A 113 -14.65 -16.10 -9.92
C LEU A 113 -13.79 -15.16 -9.06
N ILE A 114 -12.51 -14.99 -9.37
CA ILE A 114 -11.61 -14.04 -8.69
C ILE A 114 -11.96 -12.60 -9.07
N ARG A 115 -12.19 -12.37 -10.37
CA ARG A 115 -12.53 -11.05 -10.93
C ARG A 115 -13.77 -10.45 -10.28
N ASP A 116 -14.79 -11.26 -10.07
CA ASP A 116 -16.08 -10.78 -9.55
C ASP A 116 -16.11 -10.73 -8.00
N ALA A 117 -15.02 -11.11 -7.33
CA ALA A 117 -14.97 -11.23 -5.87
C ALA A 117 -14.43 -9.96 -5.18
N GLU A 118 -14.98 -9.65 -4.02
CA GLU A 118 -14.44 -8.62 -3.14
C GLU A 118 -13.17 -9.12 -2.44
N LEU A 119 -12.20 -8.22 -2.20
CA LEU A 119 -10.95 -8.52 -1.52
C LEU A 119 -10.93 -7.89 -0.13
N SER A 120 -11.00 -8.72 0.90
CA SER A 120 -10.96 -8.29 2.31
C SER A 120 -9.52 -8.35 2.84
N PRO A 121 -8.89 -7.21 3.21
CA PRO A 121 -7.54 -7.22 3.76
C PRO A 121 -7.50 -7.76 5.20
N PHE A 122 -6.46 -8.53 5.53
CA PHE A 122 -6.22 -9.01 6.90
C PHE A 122 -4.71 -9.08 7.22
N GLU A 123 -4.37 -9.16 8.51
CA GLU A 123 -2.98 -9.30 8.95
C GLU A 123 -2.43 -10.68 8.59
N LYS A 124 -1.22 -10.74 8.02
CA LYS A 124 -0.55 -12.01 7.74
C LYS A 124 -0.36 -12.79 9.05
N PRO A 125 -0.77 -14.07 9.12
CA PRO A 125 -0.60 -14.87 10.32
C PRO A 125 0.89 -15.16 10.54
N THR A 126 1.32 -15.20 11.80
CA THR A 126 2.70 -15.56 12.17
C THR A 126 2.94 -17.08 12.15
N MET A 127 1.88 -17.87 12.11
CA MET A 127 1.92 -19.33 12.04
C MET A 127 0.97 -19.81 10.94
N TYR A 128 1.51 -20.57 9.99
CA TYR A 128 0.76 -21.05 8.84
C TYR A 128 0.04 -22.36 9.17
N GLY A 129 -1.29 -22.33 9.09
CA GLY A 129 -2.12 -23.52 8.90
C GLY A 129 -2.89 -23.31 7.61
N TYR A 130 -2.68 -24.18 6.62
CA TYR A 130 -3.38 -24.14 5.34
C TYR A 130 -3.60 -25.56 4.82
N SER A 131 -4.63 -25.76 4.00
CA SER A 131 -4.95 -27.05 3.39
C SER A 131 -4.23 -27.28 2.05
N GLY A 132 -3.80 -26.21 1.39
CA GLY A 132 -2.93 -26.23 0.23
C GLY A 132 -2.36 -24.84 -0.07
N SER A 133 -1.40 -24.75 -0.97
CA SER A 133 -0.88 -23.49 -1.48
C SER A 133 -1.00 -23.45 -2.98
N GLY A 134 -0.68 -22.31 -3.58
CA GLY A 134 -0.66 -22.14 -5.01
C GLY A 134 0.09 -20.89 -5.41
N LEU A 135 0.24 -20.71 -6.71
CA LEU A 135 0.95 -19.59 -7.28
C LEU A 135 0.17 -19.08 -8.49
N LEU A 136 -0.29 -17.84 -8.41
CA LEU A 136 -0.83 -17.12 -9.54
C LEU A 136 0.31 -16.38 -10.23
N THR A 137 0.50 -16.62 -11.52
CA THR A 137 1.53 -15.98 -12.33
C THR A 137 0.85 -15.08 -13.38
N PHE A 138 1.37 -13.87 -13.52
CA PHE A 138 0.96 -12.94 -14.57
C PHE A 138 1.87 -13.03 -15.80
N ASP A 139 1.40 -12.54 -16.94
CA ASP A 139 2.13 -12.55 -18.23
C ASP A 139 3.52 -11.89 -18.15
N ASN A 140 3.70 -10.92 -17.25
CA ASN A 140 4.98 -10.24 -17.04
C ASN A 140 5.94 -11.01 -16.11
N GLY A 141 5.53 -12.17 -15.61
CA GLY A 141 6.28 -13.01 -14.66
C GLY A 141 6.10 -12.64 -13.19
N ASP A 142 5.25 -11.65 -12.86
CA ASP A 142 4.91 -11.37 -11.47
C ASP A 142 4.10 -12.53 -10.86
N GLU A 143 4.34 -12.78 -9.58
CA GLU A 143 3.73 -13.90 -8.87
C GLU A 143 3.00 -13.43 -7.61
N VAL A 144 1.84 -14.03 -7.35
CA VAL A 144 1.10 -13.88 -6.09
C VAL A 144 0.88 -15.25 -5.49
N GLU A 145 1.34 -15.43 -4.26
CA GLU A 145 1.13 -16.67 -3.52
C GLU A 145 -0.34 -16.78 -3.12
N LEU A 146 -0.89 -17.97 -3.35
CA LEU A 146 -2.24 -18.35 -2.95
C LEU A 146 -2.14 -19.28 -1.75
N ILE A 147 -2.86 -18.97 -0.68
CA ILE A 147 -3.03 -19.87 0.46
C ILE A 147 -4.46 -20.37 0.47
N LEU A 148 -4.63 -21.69 0.41
CA LEU A 148 -5.94 -22.34 0.30
C LEU A 148 -6.41 -22.78 1.68
N PHE A 149 -7.54 -22.21 2.11
CA PHE A 149 -8.14 -22.46 3.42
C PHE A 149 -7.17 -22.18 4.56
N GLY A 150 -6.58 -20.98 4.51
CA GLY A 150 -5.63 -20.49 5.49
C GLY A 150 -6.29 -19.94 6.76
N SER A 151 -5.58 -19.04 7.43
CA SER A 151 -6.02 -18.39 8.68
C SER A 151 -7.35 -17.64 8.57
N SER A 152 -7.69 -17.14 7.40
CA SER A 152 -8.95 -16.44 7.09
C SER A 152 -10.14 -17.41 6.92
N GLY A 153 -9.86 -18.71 6.82
CA GLY A 153 -10.85 -19.76 6.53
C GLY A 153 -11.26 -19.87 5.06
N GLY A 154 -10.68 -19.07 4.16
CA GLY A 154 -10.99 -19.06 2.73
C GLY A 154 -9.75 -19.10 1.83
N ILE A 155 -9.89 -18.58 0.61
CA ILE A 155 -8.77 -18.46 -0.34
C ILE A 155 -8.09 -17.11 -0.14
N GLU A 156 -6.78 -17.12 0.05
CA GLU A 156 -6.00 -15.95 0.42
C GLU A 156 -4.95 -15.61 -0.65
N LEU A 157 -4.78 -14.33 -0.91
CA LEU A 157 -3.70 -13.75 -1.69
C LEU A 157 -2.63 -13.22 -0.74
N HIS A 158 -1.39 -13.64 -0.95
CA HIS A 158 -0.22 -13.23 -0.18
C HIS A 158 0.77 -12.49 -1.10
N PRO A 159 0.63 -11.17 -1.23
CA PRO A 159 1.58 -10.37 -2.00
C PRO A 159 2.95 -10.37 -1.33
N ARG A 160 4.02 -10.37 -2.12
CA ARG A 160 5.41 -10.32 -1.60
C ARG A 160 5.80 -8.95 -1.04
N ASP A 161 5.27 -7.88 -1.63
CA ASP A 161 5.75 -6.51 -1.40
C ASP A 161 4.96 -5.72 -0.35
N ILE A 162 3.93 -6.32 0.26
CA ILE A 162 3.16 -5.69 1.33
C ILE A 162 2.92 -6.65 2.51
N ASP A 163 2.82 -6.10 3.71
CA ASP A 163 2.69 -6.86 4.96
C ASP A 163 1.29 -7.45 5.20
N LYS A 164 0.39 -7.31 4.23
CA LYS A 164 -1.02 -7.66 4.33
C LYS A 164 -1.37 -8.76 3.34
N ALA A 165 -2.26 -9.64 3.74
CA ALA A 165 -2.88 -10.63 2.86
C ALA A 165 -4.33 -10.23 2.59
N PHE A 166 -4.93 -10.81 1.56
CA PHE A 166 -6.30 -10.54 1.17
C PHE A 166 -7.09 -11.83 1.06
N LYS A 167 -8.25 -11.90 1.70
CA LYS A 167 -9.19 -12.98 1.47
C LYS A 167 -10.02 -12.65 0.24
N ILE A 168 -10.16 -13.60 -0.67
CA ILE A 168 -11.07 -13.52 -1.81
C ILE A 168 -12.46 -13.95 -1.31
N GLU A 169 -13.40 -13.02 -1.22
CA GLU A 169 -14.75 -13.29 -0.71
C GLU A 169 -15.62 -13.96 -1.79
N SER A 170 -15.42 -15.26 -1.98
CA SER A 170 -16.19 -16.04 -2.95
C SER A 170 -16.38 -17.49 -2.49
N SER A 171 -17.56 -17.79 -1.93
CA SER A 171 -17.92 -19.16 -1.56
C SER A 171 -17.97 -20.11 -2.77
N ARG A 172 -18.22 -19.57 -3.98
CA ARG A 172 -18.17 -20.35 -5.22
C ARG A 172 -16.73 -20.77 -5.55
N LEU A 173 -15.78 -19.84 -5.42
CA LEU A 173 -14.36 -20.13 -5.61
C LEU A 173 -13.88 -21.16 -4.59
N GLU A 174 -14.20 -20.96 -3.32
CA GLU A 174 -13.89 -21.89 -2.23
C GLU A 174 -14.42 -23.30 -2.53
N SER A 175 -15.70 -23.41 -2.90
CA SER A 175 -16.31 -24.70 -3.24
C SER A 175 -15.62 -25.37 -4.44
N ARG A 176 -15.26 -24.59 -5.47
CA ARG A 176 -14.61 -25.11 -6.68
C ARG A 176 -13.20 -25.61 -6.38
N ILE A 177 -12.40 -24.84 -5.64
CA ILE A 177 -11.05 -25.26 -5.23
C ILE A 177 -11.11 -26.48 -4.32
N SER A 178 -12.04 -26.53 -3.36
CA SER A 178 -12.25 -27.71 -2.52
C SER A 178 -12.54 -28.96 -3.36
N SER A 179 -13.32 -28.84 -4.44
CA SER A 179 -13.58 -29.96 -5.35
C SER A 179 -12.32 -30.47 -6.07
N TYR A 180 -11.32 -29.62 -6.32
CA TYR A 180 -10.05 -30.04 -6.91
C TYR A 180 -9.15 -30.75 -5.89
N LEU A 181 -9.12 -30.26 -4.66
CA LEU A 181 -8.34 -30.89 -3.59
C LEU A 181 -8.90 -32.29 -3.25
N ASN A 182 -10.22 -32.43 -3.19
CA ASN A 182 -10.88 -33.71 -2.84
C ASN A 182 -10.85 -34.74 -3.97
N LYS A 183 -10.48 -34.38 -5.21
CA LYS A 183 -10.27 -35.35 -6.30
C LYS A 183 -9.02 -36.23 -6.09
N ILE A 184 -8.19 -35.91 -5.09
CA ILE A 184 -6.89 -36.55 -4.84
C ILE A 184 -6.95 -37.53 -3.65
N GLU A 185 -8.02 -37.52 -2.84
CA GLU A 185 -8.30 -38.54 -1.82
C GLU A 185 -9.06 -39.74 -2.40
#